data_AF-A0A7H8JV05-F1
#
_entry.id   AF-A0A7H8JV05-F1
#
_cell.length_a   1.000
_cell.length_b   1.000
_cell.length_c   1.000
_cell.angle_alpha   90.00
_cell.angle_beta   90.00
_cell.angle_gamma   90.00
#
_symmetry.space_group_name_H-M   'P 1'
#
loop_
_entity.id
_entity.type
_entity.pdbx_description
1 polymer ?
#
loop_
_entity_poly.entity_id
_entity_poly.type
_entity_poly.pdbx_seq_one_letter_code
_entity_poly.pdbx_strand_id
1 'polypeptide(L)'
;MAIRRRVVPLALAGVLLGGGAATAVAASSGGGETSTSATSTAVTAAKSDVNTKLKADCLGNGNKKWYTATPRNGDRPSFWPGQNRWAYTTANCADINVNVSAGTDVRVCFKATKKCNKWKYAPAGRWVEAATGVADGSGFYVQFRDVYQSKGWIAY
;
A
#
# COMPACT_ATOMS: atom_id res chain seq x y z
N MET A 1 -41.83 -1.08 3.61
CA MET A 1 -40.46 -0.64 3.25
C MET A 1 -39.98 -1.48 2.07
N ALA A 2 -39.99 -0.93 0.87
CA ALA A 2 -39.73 -1.69 -0.37
C ALA A 2 -38.23 -1.73 -0.70
N ILE A 3 -37.68 -2.95 -0.78
CA ILE A 3 -36.30 -3.24 -1.15
C ILE A 3 -36.20 -3.23 -2.68
N ARG A 4 -35.44 -2.29 -3.26
CA ARG A 4 -35.09 -2.32 -4.68
C ARG A 4 -33.61 -2.66 -4.84
N ARG A 5 -33.33 -3.94 -5.13
CA ARG A 5 -32.01 -4.43 -5.55
C ARG A 5 -31.84 -4.12 -7.04
N ARG A 6 -30.80 -3.37 -7.40
CA ARG A 6 -30.37 -3.24 -8.81
C ARG A 6 -29.22 -4.20 -9.05
N VAL A 7 -29.45 -5.12 -9.97
CA VAL A 7 -28.45 -6.02 -10.57
C VAL A 7 -27.81 -5.24 -11.72
N VAL A 8 -26.47 -5.23 -11.79
CA VAL A 8 -25.71 -4.67 -12.92
C VAL A 8 -24.91 -5.81 -13.55
N PRO A 9 -24.92 -5.97 -14.89
CA PRO A 9 -24.24 -7.04 -15.58
C PRO A 9 -22.71 -6.83 -15.66
N LEU A 10 -21.98 -7.94 -15.52
CA LEU A 10 -20.57 -8.07 -15.84
C LEU A 10 -20.33 -7.89 -17.34
N ALA A 11 -19.32 -7.09 -17.71
CA ALA A 11 -18.70 -7.14 -19.02
C ALA A 11 -17.28 -7.73 -18.88
N LEU A 12 -17.06 -8.85 -19.54
CA LEU A 12 -15.76 -9.50 -19.75
C LEU A 12 -15.19 -9.04 -21.10
N ALA A 13 -13.99 -8.45 -21.10
CA ALA A 13 -13.11 -8.28 -22.26
C ALA A 13 -11.74 -7.85 -21.71
N GLY A 14 -10.57 -8.30 -22.17
CA GLY A 14 -10.16 -9.29 -23.15
C GLY A 14 -8.66 -9.54 -22.93
N VAL A 15 -8.20 -10.74 -23.27
CA VAL A 15 -6.80 -11.18 -23.14
C VAL A 15 -5.99 -10.61 -24.31
N LEU A 16 -4.85 -9.96 -24.02
CA LEU A 16 -3.81 -9.65 -25.02
C LEU A 16 -2.54 -10.41 -24.64
N LEU A 17 -2.26 -11.47 -25.43
CA LEU A 17 -0.97 -12.13 -25.49
C LEU A 17 -0.01 -11.27 -26.30
N GLY A 18 1.02 -10.73 -25.65
CA GLY A 18 2.17 -10.11 -26.31
C GLY A 18 3.43 -10.87 -25.95
N GLY A 19 3.88 -11.74 -26.86
CA GLY A 19 5.19 -12.37 -26.79
C GLY A 19 6.29 -11.36 -27.14
N GLY A 20 7.34 -11.33 -26.33
CA GLY A 20 8.55 -10.54 -26.56
C GLY A 20 9.78 -11.41 -26.32
N ALA A 21 10.61 -11.53 -27.36
CA ALA A 21 11.73 -12.45 -27.47
C ALA A 21 12.87 -12.14 -26.49
N ALA A 22 13.52 -13.21 -26.00
CA ALA A 22 14.76 -13.16 -25.24
C ALA A 22 15.96 -12.99 -26.17
N THR A 23 16.75 -11.94 -26.00
CA THR A 23 18.10 -11.84 -26.55
C THR A 23 19.11 -12.26 -25.48
N ALA A 24 19.70 -13.44 -25.67
CA ALA A 24 20.88 -13.89 -24.95
C ALA A 24 22.09 -13.10 -25.43
N VAL A 25 22.87 -12.53 -24.51
CA VAL A 25 24.21 -12.01 -24.78
C VAL A 25 25.25 -12.86 -24.06
N ALA A 26 26.27 -13.22 -24.82
CA ALA A 26 27.29 -14.21 -24.52
C ALA A 26 28.21 -13.80 -23.36
N ALA A 27 28.66 -14.82 -22.64
CA ALA A 27 29.77 -14.75 -21.70
C ALA A 27 31.11 -14.65 -22.45
N SER A 28 32.01 -13.82 -21.95
CA SER A 28 33.44 -13.86 -22.28
C SER A 28 34.25 -13.90 -20.99
N SER A 29 35.04 -14.96 -20.86
CA SER A 29 36.06 -15.20 -19.85
C SER A 29 37.28 -14.30 -20.08
N GLY A 30 37.85 -13.76 -19.00
CA GLY A 30 39.13 -13.06 -19.03
C GLY A 30 39.49 -12.53 -17.64
N GLY A 31 40.44 -13.19 -16.98
CA GLY A 31 40.96 -12.79 -15.67
C GLY A 31 41.82 -11.51 -15.73
N GLY A 32 41.96 -10.87 -14.58
CA GLY A 32 42.81 -9.70 -14.37
C GLY A 32 42.54 -9.06 -13.03
N GLU A 33 43.24 -9.53 -12.00
CA GLU A 33 43.29 -8.90 -10.68
C GLU A 33 43.97 -7.53 -10.81
N THR A 34 43.26 -6.46 -10.46
CA THR A 34 43.90 -5.20 -10.06
C THR A 34 42.99 -4.46 -9.09
N SER A 35 43.40 -4.46 -7.82
CA SER A 35 42.86 -3.64 -6.75
C SER A 35 42.87 -2.16 -7.15
N THR A 36 41.69 -1.56 -7.31
CA THR A 36 41.54 -0.11 -7.36
C THR A 36 40.43 0.29 -6.39
N SER A 37 40.81 1.11 -5.42
CA SER A 37 40.02 1.64 -4.33
C SER A 37 38.65 2.13 -4.77
N ALA A 38 37.61 1.56 -4.19
CA ALA A 38 36.22 1.98 -4.37
C ALA A 38 36.00 3.36 -3.73
N THR A 39 36.03 4.40 -4.57
CA THR A 39 35.42 5.69 -4.24
C THR A 39 33.93 5.48 -4.03
N SER A 40 33.46 5.85 -2.83
CA SER A 40 32.06 5.75 -2.45
C SER A 40 31.22 6.77 -3.24
N THR A 41 30.70 6.37 -4.39
CA THR A 41 29.65 7.13 -5.09
C THR A 41 28.38 7.03 -4.27
N ALA A 42 28.04 8.12 -3.58
CA ALA A 42 26.86 8.26 -2.76
C ALA A 42 25.59 7.89 -3.54
N VAL A 43 24.88 6.87 -3.05
CA VAL A 43 23.54 6.47 -3.48
C VAL A 43 22.56 7.59 -3.13
N THR A 44 22.43 8.58 -4.00
CA THR A 44 21.43 9.65 -3.88
C THR A 44 20.48 9.63 -5.08
N ALA A 45 19.81 8.51 -5.32
CA ALA A 45 18.75 8.41 -6.32
C ALA A 45 17.86 7.16 -6.11
N ALA A 46 16.99 7.17 -5.09
CA ALA A 46 15.92 6.15 -4.96
C ALA A 46 14.70 6.63 -4.14
N LYS A 47 14.58 7.94 -3.87
CA LYS A 47 13.50 8.49 -3.03
C LYS A 47 12.33 9.09 -3.81
N SER A 48 12.46 9.33 -5.11
CA SER A 48 11.39 9.92 -5.93
C SER A 48 10.38 8.89 -6.45
N ASP A 49 10.78 7.67 -6.80
CA ASP A 49 9.89 6.77 -7.55
C ASP A 49 8.80 6.12 -6.70
N VAL A 50 9.06 5.86 -5.41
CA VAL A 50 8.04 5.32 -4.49
C VAL A 50 6.90 6.33 -4.29
N ASN A 51 7.20 7.63 -4.32
CA ASN A 51 6.20 8.68 -4.20
C ASN A 51 5.48 8.96 -5.54
N THR A 52 6.10 8.59 -6.66
CA THR A 52 5.51 8.77 -8.00
C THR A 52 4.51 7.64 -8.33
N LYS A 53 4.70 6.44 -7.74
CA LYS A 53 3.76 5.31 -7.88
C LYS A 53 2.55 5.39 -6.93
N LEU A 54 2.68 6.12 -5.82
CA LEU A 54 1.55 6.58 -5.03
C LEU A 54 0.77 7.57 -5.90
N LYS A 55 -0.39 7.17 -6.42
CA LYS A 55 -1.19 8.04 -7.30
C LYS A 55 -1.40 9.39 -6.62
N ALA A 56 -0.84 10.45 -7.20
CA ALA A 56 -0.93 11.81 -6.68
C ALA A 56 -2.39 12.21 -6.39
N ASP A 57 -3.32 11.71 -7.22
CA ASP A 57 -4.77 11.89 -7.06
C ASP A 57 -5.30 11.37 -5.73
N CYS A 58 -4.71 10.28 -5.20
CA CYS A 58 -5.13 9.71 -3.94
C CYS A 58 -4.57 10.46 -2.73
N LEU A 59 -3.39 11.05 -2.83
CA LEU A 59 -2.78 11.80 -1.72
C LEU A 59 -3.22 13.28 -1.66
N GLY A 60 -4.05 13.73 -2.60
CA GLY A 60 -4.66 15.05 -2.59
C GLY A 60 -5.49 15.34 -1.33
N ASN A 61 -5.64 16.61 -0.99
CA ASN A 61 -6.23 17.06 0.29
C ASN A 61 -7.65 16.52 0.57
N GLY A 62 -8.43 16.16 -0.45
CA GLY A 62 -9.80 15.63 -0.28
C GLY A 62 -9.88 14.17 0.19
N ASN A 63 -8.85 13.37 -0.09
CA ASN A 63 -8.86 11.92 0.15
C ASN A 63 -8.04 11.52 1.40
N LYS A 64 -7.19 12.44 1.87
CA LYS A 64 -6.35 12.29 3.06
C LYS A 64 -7.11 12.65 4.34
N LYS A 65 -7.04 11.78 5.35
CA LYS A 65 -7.68 11.97 6.66
C LYS A 65 -6.68 11.75 7.79
N TRP A 66 -6.70 12.64 8.78
CA TRP A 66 -5.95 12.42 10.01
C TRP A 66 -6.62 11.29 10.80
N TYR A 67 -5.81 10.43 11.41
CA TYR A 67 -6.32 9.34 12.21
C TYR A 67 -5.60 9.19 13.55
N THR A 68 -6.35 8.61 14.48
CA THR A 68 -5.83 8.02 15.71
C THR A 68 -6.38 6.60 15.79
N ALA A 69 -5.50 5.60 15.79
CA ALA A 69 -5.89 4.19 15.92
C ALA A 69 -6.36 3.91 17.35
N THR A 70 -7.20 2.89 17.51
CA THR A 70 -7.69 2.44 18.82
C THR A 70 -6.99 1.12 19.17
N PRO A 71 -6.35 1.00 20.35
CA PRO A 71 -5.87 -0.29 20.84
C PRO A 71 -7.04 -1.27 21.00
N ARG A 72 -6.77 -2.57 20.89
CA ARG A 72 -7.73 -3.58 21.33
C ARG A 72 -7.48 -3.86 22.79
N ASN A 73 -8.35 -3.40 23.69
CA ASN A 73 -8.39 -3.73 25.12
C ASN A 73 -7.04 -4.13 25.76
N GLY A 74 -6.10 -3.19 25.89
CA GLY A 74 -4.80 -3.44 26.52
C GLY A 74 -3.76 -4.18 25.66
N ASP A 75 -4.18 -4.78 24.56
CA ASP A 75 -3.36 -5.55 23.64
C ASP A 75 -2.95 -4.76 22.37
N ARG A 76 -1.85 -5.22 21.77
CA ARG A 76 -1.42 -4.91 20.40
C ARG A 76 -1.91 -6.02 19.46
N PRO A 77 -2.31 -5.75 18.21
CA PRO A 77 -2.16 -4.50 17.44
C PRO A 77 -3.24 -3.43 17.74
N SER A 78 -3.04 -2.20 17.26
CA SER A 78 -4.08 -1.16 17.24
C SER A 78 -4.75 -1.08 15.86
N PHE A 79 -5.96 -0.50 15.80
CA PHE A 79 -6.86 -0.58 14.64
C PHE A 79 -7.40 0.79 14.24
N TRP A 80 -7.51 1.04 12.94
CA TRP A 80 -8.26 2.18 12.39
C TRP A 80 -9.24 1.71 11.31
N PRO A 81 -10.51 2.16 11.28
CA PRO A 81 -11.11 3.21 12.12
C PRO A 81 -11.50 2.75 13.53
N GLY A 82 -11.16 1.52 13.93
CA GLY A 82 -11.43 0.96 15.25
C GLY A 82 -11.90 -0.49 15.12
N GLN A 83 -12.00 -1.20 16.24
CA GLN A 83 -12.44 -2.60 16.21
C GLN A 83 -13.88 -2.70 15.68
N ASN A 84 -14.14 -3.66 14.78
CA ASN A 84 -15.44 -3.87 14.12
C ASN A 84 -15.98 -2.68 13.31
N ARG A 85 -15.16 -1.64 13.09
CA ARG A 85 -15.49 -0.50 12.23
C ARG A 85 -14.78 -0.62 10.89
N TRP A 86 -15.39 -0.06 9.85
CA TRP A 86 -14.89 -0.16 8.47
C TRP A 86 -14.83 1.24 7.86
N ALA A 87 -13.72 1.54 7.20
CA ALA A 87 -13.63 2.60 6.20
C ALA A 87 -13.97 2.00 4.82
N TYR A 88 -14.24 2.86 3.84
CA TYR A 88 -14.62 2.44 2.49
C TYR A 88 -13.82 3.24 1.48
N THR A 89 -13.15 2.55 0.55
CA THR A 89 -12.42 3.19 -0.54
C THR A 89 -13.34 4.07 -1.38
N THR A 90 -12.75 5.06 -2.02
CA THR A 90 -13.45 5.98 -2.93
C THR A 90 -12.96 5.82 -4.37
N ALA A 91 -13.78 6.23 -5.33
CA ALA A 91 -13.42 6.17 -6.76
C ALA A 91 -12.15 6.97 -7.11
N ASN A 92 -11.76 7.92 -6.26
CA ASN A 92 -10.56 8.74 -6.44
C ASN A 92 -9.28 8.04 -5.99
N CYS A 93 -9.39 6.94 -5.24
CA CYS A 93 -8.29 6.23 -4.61
C CYS A 93 -8.44 4.73 -4.85
N ALA A 94 -7.75 4.22 -5.86
CA ALA A 94 -7.62 2.77 -6.08
C ALA A 94 -6.67 2.11 -5.07
N ASP A 95 -6.01 2.88 -4.21
CA ASP A 95 -4.98 2.41 -3.28
C ASP A 95 -5.28 2.89 -1.86
N ILE A 96 -4.88 2.12 -0.87
CA ILE A 96 -4.95 2.48 0.54
C ILE A 96 -3.53 2.82 1.00
N ASN A 97 -3.31 4.09 1.32
CA ASN A 97 -2.01 4.63 1.66
C ASN A 97 -1.99 5.11 3.10
N VAL A 98 -0.89 4.88 3.81
CA VAL A 98 -0.72 5.32 5.19
C VAL A 98 0.57 6.12 5.36
N ASN A 99 0.54 7.11 6.22
CA ASN A 99 1.70 7.84 6.72
C ASN A 99 1.62 7.84 8.23
N VAL A 100 2.54 7.13 8.88
CA VAL A 100 2.53 6.92 10.33
C VAL A 100 3.43 7.96 11.01
N SER A 101 3.03 8.47 12.17
CA SER A 101 3.86 9.40 12.95
C SER A 101 5.08 8.71 13.58
N ALA A 102 4.98 7.42 13.87
CA ALA A 102 6.06 6.57 14.36
C ALA A 102 6.09 5.27 13.55
N GLY A 103 7.29 4.82 13.16
CA GLY A 103 7.43 3.68 12.27
C GLY A 103 6.85 2.39 12.87
N THR A 104 6.11 1.62 12.06
CA THR A 104 5.43 0.40 12.49
C THR A 104 5.08 -0.48 11.28
N ASP A 105 4.84 -1.77 11.50
CA ASP A 105 4.26 -2.62 10.46
C ASP A 105 2.75 -2.37 10.35
N VAL A 106 2.27 -2.26 9.13
CA VAL A 106 0.84 -2.09 8.81
C VAL A 106 0.34 -3.24 7.96
N ARG A 107 -0.94 -3.58 8.09
CA ARG A 107 -1.65 -4.43 7.14
C ARG A 107 -3.10 -3.98 6.99
N VAL A 108 -3.68 -4.27 5.84
CA VAL A 108 -5.08 -3.96 5.50
C VAL A 108 -5.89 -5.25 5.55
N CYS A 109 -7.05 -5.19 6.19
CA CYS A 109 -8.01 -6.28 6.28
C CYS A 109 -9.32 -5.89 5.60
N PHE A 110 -9.81 -6.73 4.69
CA PHE A 110 -10.98 -6.41 3.87
C PHE A 110 -12.27 -7.01 4.43
N LYS A 111 -13.35 -6.21 4.37
CA LYS A 111 -14.68 -6.57 4.89
C LYS A 111 -15.28 -7.76 4.17
N ALA A 112 -15.10 -7.81 2.85
CA ALA A 112 -15.68 -8.83 1.98
C ALA A 112 -15.04 -10.21 2.22
N THR A 113 -13.72 -10.27 2.30
CA THR A 113 -12.99 -11.54 2.39
C THR A 113 -12.70 -11.98 3.82
N LYS A 114 -12.82 -11.07 4.79
CA LYS A 114 -12.34 -11.26 6.18
C LYS A 114 -10.85 -11.61 6.29
N LYS A 115 -10.08 -11.40 5.22
CA LYS A 115 -8.65 -11.67 5.17
C LYS A 115 -7.86 -10.37 5.19
N CYS A 116 -6.67 -10.44 5.75
CA CYS A 116 -5.69 -9.37 5.72
C CYS A 116 -4.59 -9.67 4.73
N ASN A 117 -4.00 -8.64 4.13
CA ASN A 117 -2.76 -8.79 3.39
C ASN A 117 -1.56 -8.98 4.33
N LYS A 118 -0.37 -9.14 3.73
CA LYS A 118 0.89 -9.27 4.48
C LYS A 118 1.24 -7.96 5.18
N TRP A 119 1.91 -8.08 6.33
CA TRP A 119 2.50 -6.94 7.02
C TRP A 119 3.52 -6.24 6.12
N LYS A 120 3.51 -4.91 6.14
CA LYS A 120 4.45 -4.04 5.43
C LYS A 120 4.94 -2.96 6.37
N TYR A 121 6.25 -2.74 6.39
CA TYR A 121 6.83 -1.69 7.21
C TYR A 121 6.47 -0.30 6.66
N ALA A 122 5.88 0.54 7.51
CA ALA A 122 5.62 1.95 7.24
C ALA A 122 6.62 2.80 8.05
N PRO A 123 7.58 3.50 7.41
CA PRO A 123 8.48 4.40 8.09
C PRO A 123 7.76 5.66 8.58
N ALA A 124 8.25 6.24 9.68
CA ALA A 124 7.72 7.48 10.23
C ALA A 124 7.77 8.63 9.21
N GLY A 125 6.67 9.38 9.11
CA GLY A 125 6.56 10.58 8.27
C GLY A 125 6.53 10.33 6.76
N ARG A 126 6.48 9.07 6.30
CA ARG A 126 6.51 8.72 4.87
C ARG A 126 5.24 7.98 4.47
N TRP A 127 4.71 8.33 3.30
CA TRP A 127 3.60 7.60 2.70
C TRP A 127 4.06 6.23 2.22
N VAL A 128 3.25 5.22 2.52
CA VAL A 128 3.42 3.84 2.06
C VAL A 128 2.08 3.31 1.56
N GLU A 129 2.14 2.66 0.40
CA GLU A 129 1.04 1.88 -0.16
C GLU A 129 0.80 0.63 0.71
N ALA A 130 -0.24 0.65 1.54
CA ALA A 130 -0.60 -0.48 2.40
C ALA A 130 -1.40 -1.55 1.65
N ALA A 131 -2.18 -1.15 0.64
CA ALA A 131 -2.82 -2.03 -0.34
C ALA A 131 -3.02 -1.27 -1.66
N THR A 132 -3.03 -1.98 -2.79
CA THR A 132 -3.19 -1.40 -4.13
C THR A 132 -4.26 -2.15 -4.94
N GLY A 133 -4.82 -1.48 -5.94
CA GLY A 133 -5.81 -2.09 -6.85
C GLY A 133 -7.11 -2.46 -6.14
N VAL A 134 -7.49 -1.68 -5.14
CA VAL A 134 -8.70 -1.86 -4.34
C VAL A 134 -9.88 -1.26 -5.10
N ALA A 135 -10.93 -2.05 -5.31
CA ALA A 135 -12.15 -1.58 -5.97
C ALA A 135 -12.82 -0.46 -5.16
N ASP A 136 -13.49 0.47 -5.84
CA ASP A 136 -14.29 1.51 -5.19
C ASP A 136 -15.36 0.92 -4.26
N GLY A 137 -15.64 1.60 -3.14
CA GLY A 137 -16.60 1.15 -2.13
C GLY A 137 -16.18 -0.10 -1.34
N SER A 138 -14.92 -0.54 -1.45
CA SER A 138 -14.42 -1.69 -0.70
C SER A 138 -14.27 -1.35 0.77
N GLY A 139 -14.99 -2.08 1.62
CA GLY A 139 -14.86 -1.94 3.07
C GLY A 139 -13.52 -2.51 3.59
N PHE A 140 -12.81 -1.77 4.43
CA PHE A 140 -11.54 -2.20 5.01
C PHE A 140 -11.29 -1.61 6.40
N TYR A 141 -10.29 -2.16 7.10
CA TYR A 141 -9.65 -1.52 8.25
C TYR A 141 -8.14 -1.78 8.21
N VAL A 142 -7.37 -0.94 8.91
CA VAL A 142 -5.91 -1.05 9.02
C VAL A 142 -5.54 -1.52 10.41
N GLN A 143 -4.58 -2.45 10.49
CA GLN A 143 -3.92 -2.85 11.74
C GLN A 143 -2.50 -2.29 11.78
N PHE A 144 -2.08 -1.89 12.97
CA PHE A 144 -0.73 -1.39 13.26
C PHE A 144 -0.10 -2.29 14.31
N ARG A 145 1.01 -2.94 13.93
CA ARG A 145 1.67 -3.95 14.74
C ARG A 145 2.43 -3.31 15.89
N ASP A 146 2.41 -3.98 17.04
CA ASP A 146 3.27 -3.65 18.17
C ASP A 146 3.26 -2.16 18.58
N VAL A 147 2.11 -1.49 18.40
CA VAL A 147 1.89 -0.13 18.85
C VAL A 147 0.54 -0.03 19.56
N TYR A 148 0.57 0.56 20.75
CA TYR A 148 -0.64 0.78 21.54
C TYR A 148 -1.60 1.74 20.83
N GLN A 149 -1.04 2.80 20.23
CA GLN A 149 -1.81 3.79 19.51
C GLN A 149 -0.98 4.35 18.35
N SER A 150 -1.32 3.96 17.12
CA SER A 150 -0.78 4.62 15.93
C SER A 150 -1.51 5.92 15.64
N LYS A 151 -0.80 6.93 15.15
CA LYS A 151 -1.36 8.21 14.68
C LYS A 151 -0.74 8.54 13.33
N GLY A 152 -1.43 9.34 12.53
CA GLY A 152 -0.90 9.82 11.28
C GLY A 152 -1.98 10.15 10.27
N TRP A 153 -1.66 9.97 8.99
CA TRP A 153 -2.56 10.21 7.87
C TRP A 153 -2.86 8.93 7.12
N ILE A 154 -4.09 8.81 6.62
CA ILE A 154 -4.50 7.73 5.73
C ILE A 154 -5.22 8.32 4.52
N ALA A 155 -5.05 7.72 3.35
CA ALA A 155 -5.73 8.09 2.10
C ALA A 155 -6.26 6.83 1.41
N TYR A 156 -7.52 6.86 0.97
CA TYR A 156 -8.26 5.70 0.46
C TYR A 156 -9.54 6.09 -0.29
#